data_AF-A0A8J3SIP8-F1
#
_entry.id   AF-A0A8J3SIP8-F1
#
_cell.length_a   1.000
_cell.length_b   1.000
_cell.length_c   1.000
_cell.angle_alpha   90.00
_cell.angle_beta   90.00
_cell.angle_gamma   90.00
#
_symmetry.space_group_name_H-M   'P 1'
#
loop_
_entity.id
_entity.type
_entity.pdbx_description
1 polymer ?
#
loop_
_entity_poly.entity_id
_entity_poly.type
_entity_poly.pdbx_seq_one_letter_code
_entity_poly.pdbx_strand_id
1 'polypeptide(L)'
;MSPGIPVIRSAVTVLAALTVGLLPVTAAHARPDAPKQPGAPGLKIKESRFRVTAIGPGFVLKLSPRDIDVRIDEERFGDPASGNPIERQTIDLTGRTLRPFECKNGTYTIKTGTFERTWRISQFAKRPLPYTEGFATGSPGIFTPFVGVLEGTVTDAEGRTLRFLISDLVQEVMTADGFSATAPIHGFFVDEKGRVRDRISLIGRFNSGRDGQNAVYGIEDRGTCRQIADLPFGPGSERAVVTGPLFVLPFSAPVTVPRHH
;
A
#
# COMPACT_ATOMS: atom_id res chain seq x y z
N MET A 1 -69.14 -46.38 -4.61
CA MET A 1 -69.46 -44.96 -4.35
C MET A 1 -68.15 -44.20 -4.39
N SER A 2 -68.03 -43.22 -5.30
CA SER A 2 -66.85 -42.38 -5.57
C SER A 2 -66.41 -41.51 -4.38
N PRO A 3 -65.34 -40.69 -4.48
CA PRO A 3 -63.94 -40.91 -4.94
C PRO A 3 -62.91 -40.23 -3.98
N GLY A 4 -61.60 -40.27 -4.29
CA GLY A 4 -60.62 -39.34 -3.69
C GLY A 4 -59.14 -39.71 -3.83
N ILE A 5 -58.48 -39.18 -4.85
CA ILE A 5 -57.01 -39.04 -5.05
C ILE A 5 -56.58 -37.68 -4.39
N PRO A 6 -55.31 -37.25 -4.11
CA PRO A 6 -53.93 -37.85 -4.17
C PRO A 6 -52.99 -37.62 -2.93
N VAL A 7 -51.86 -38.36 -2.93
CA VAL A 7 -50.41 -38.01 -2.74
C VAL A 7 -49.99 -36.82 -1.82
N ILE A 8 -48.96 -37.03 -0.97
CA ILE A 8 -47.66 -36.28 -0.91
C ILE A 8 -46.94 -36.35 0.48
N ARG A 9 -45.68 -36.83 0.44
CA ARG A 9 -44.43 -36.51 1.21
C ARG A 9 -44.52 -36.45 2.76
N SER A 10 -43.56 -36.98 3.51
CA SER A 10 -42.21 -36.40 3.62
C SER A 10 -41.29 -37.32 4.43
N ALA A 11 -40.12 -37.64 3.88
CA ALA A 11 -39.02 -38.24 4.64
C ALA A 11 -38.38 -37.13 5.50
N VAL A 12 -38.33 -37.36 6.80
CA VAL A 12 -37.66 -36.49 7.78
C VAL A 12 -36.17 -36.76 7.68
N THR A 13 -35.40 -35.78 7.22
CA THR A 13 -33.94 -35.78 7.34
C THR A 13 -33.55 -34.76 8.39
N VAL A 14 -32.99 -35.25 9.49
CA VAL A 14 -32.48 -34.47 10.62
C VAL A 14 -31.29 -33.63 10.13
N LEU A 15 -31.45 -32.30 10.14
CA LEU A 15 -30.39 -31.35 9.84
C LEU A 15 -29.62 -31.06 11.13
N ALA A 16 -28.39 -31.57 11.24
CA ALA A 16 -27.46 -31.15 12.27
C ALA A 16 -26.95 -29.74 11.96
N ALA A 17 -27.39 -28.75 12.74
CA ALA A 17 -26.91 -27.38 12.66
C ALA A 17 -25.49 -27.30 13.25
N LEU A 18 -24.47 -27.32 12.39
CA LEU A 18 -23.13 -26.89 12.76
C LEU A 18 -23.09 -25.36 12.71
N THR A 19 -23.13 -24.77 13.89
CA THR A 19 -22.89 -23.36 14.16
C THR A 19 -21.48 -22.98 13.70
N VAL A 20 -21.37 -22.44 12.47
CA VAL A 20 -20.18 -21.70 12.05
C VAL A 20 -20.16 -20.43 12.88
N GLY A 21 -19.29 -20.40 13.88
CA GLY A 21 -19.01 -19.19 14.66
C GLY A 21 -18.55 -18.09 13.73
N LEU A 22 -19.41 -17.08 13.54
CA LEU A 22 -19.04 -15.78 13.02
C LEU A 22 -18.04 -15.16 13.99
N LEU A 23 -16.75 -15.38 13.76
CA LEU A 23 -15.72 -14.49 14.26
C LEU A 23 -15.92 -13.15 13.54
N PRO A 24 -16.16 -12.04 14.25
CA PRO A 24 -16.12 -10.74 13.61
C PRO A 24 -14.69 -10.51 13.15
N VAL A 25 -14.47 -10.49 11.83
CA VAL A 25 -13.29 -9.88 11.24
C VAL A 25 -13.39 -8.40 11.62
N THR A 26 -12.76 -8.03 12.73
CA THR A 26 -12.55 -6.64 13.08
C THR A 26 -11.59 -6.08 12.04
N ALA A 27 -12.13 -5.61 10.92
CA ALA A 27 -11.42 -4.70 10.05
C ALA A 27 -10.85 -3.61 10.95
N ALA A 28 -9.53 -3.43 10.93
CA ALA A 28 -8.81 -2.43 11.69
C ALA A 28 -9.23 -1.04 11.18
N HIS A 29 -10.40 -0.58 11.63
CA HIS A 29 -10.85 0.77 11.46
C HIS A 29 -9.94 1.63 12.35
N ALA A 30 -9.26 2.59 11.72
CA ALA A 30 -8.40 3.55 12.39
C ALA A 30 -9.12 4.15 13.61
N ARG A 31 -8.72 3.74 14.81
CA ARG A 31 -9.15 4.37 16.06
C ARG A 31 -8.38 5.68 16.20
N PRO A 32 -9.06 6.84 16.35
CA PRO A 32 -8.40 8.14 16.42
C PRO A 32 -7.43 8.28 17.60
N ASP A 33 -7.55 7.44 18.64
CA ASP A 33 -6.75 7.50 19.88
C ASP A 33 -5.74 6.35 20.03
N ALA A 34 -5.49 5.55 18.99
CA ALA A 34 -4.43 4.53 19.05
C ALA A 34 -3.06 5.22 19.14
N PRO A 35 -2.17 4.81 20.06
CA PRO A 35 -0.81 5.35 20.09
C PRO A 35 -0.18 5.15 18.71
N LYS A 36 0.40 6.23 18.15
CA LYS A 36 1.10 6.19 16.86
C LYS A 36 2.09 5.05 16.92
N GLN A 37 1.81 3.96 16.20
CA GLN A 37 2.72 2.84 16.15
C GLN A 37 4.07 3.36 15.64
N PRO A 38 5.19 3.07 16.32
CA PRO A 38 6.49 3.43 15.78
C PRO A 38 6.67 2.72 14.44
N GLY A 39 7.30 3.39 13.48
CA GLY A 39 7.65 2.79 12.20
C GLY A 39 9.15 2.55 12.12
N ALA A 40 9.66 2.26 10.92
CA ALA A 40 11.09 2.25 10.66
C ALA A 40 11.74 3.56 11.11
N PRO A 41 12.84 3.51 11.89
CA PRO A 41 13.53 4.71 12.32
C PRO A 41 14.19 5.43 11.13
N GLY A 42 14.52 6.70 11.32
CA GLY A 42 15.28 7.49 10.35
C GLY A 42 14.44 8.24 9.31
N LEU A 43 13.14 7.93 9.18
CA LEU A 43 12.23 8.66 8.30
C LEU A 43 11.45 9.74 9.08
N LYS A 44 11.62 11.01 8.70
CA LYS A 44 10.89 12.15 9.24
C LYS A 44 9.93 12.68 8.19
N ILE A 45 8.64 12.73 8.51
CA ILE A 45 7.60 13.24 7.62
C ILE A 45 6.98 14.48 8.25
N LYS A 46 6.95 15.58 7.50
CA LYS A 46 6.24 16.80 7.85
C LYS A 46 5.16 17.06 6.81
N GLU A 47 3.92 17.01 7.25
CA GLU A 47 2.75 17.23 6.40
C GLU A 47 2.08 18.55 6.73
N SER A 48 1.64 19.25 5.69
CA SER A 48 0.67 20.34 5.75
C SER A 48 -0.35 20.11 4.64
N ARG A 49 -1.40 20.95 4.58
CA ARG A 49 -2.49 20.77 3.61
C ARG A 49 -2.00 20.65 2.15
N PHE A 50 -0.93 21.37 1.79
CA PHE A 50 -0.44 21.48 0.42
C PHE A 50 1.07 21.30 0.32
N ARG A 51 1.73 20.78 1.35
CA ARG A 51 3.16 20.50 1.30
C ARG A 51 3.46 19.28 2.12
N VAL A 52 4.28 18.40 1.57
CA VAL A 52 4.85 17.27 2.28
C VAL A 52 6.36 17.38 2.15
N THR A 53 7.06 17.14 3.25
CA THR A 53 8.51 16.95 3.26
C THR A 53 8.80 15.65 3.97
N ALA A 54 9.46 14.74 3.27
CA ALA A 54 9.97 13.50 3.83
C ALA A 54 11.49 13.50 3.76
N ILE A 55 12.13 13.24 4.89
CA ILE A 55 13.58 13.17 5.01
C ILE A 55 13.90 11.79 5.54
N GLY A 56 14.56 10.97 4.71
CA GLY A 56 15.01 9.65 5.08
C GLY A 56 16.53 9.51 4.99
N PRO A 57 17.05 8.31 5.26
CA PRO A 57 18.47 8.00 5.11
C PRO A 57 18.93 8.16 3.66
N GLY A 58 19.68 9.24 3.40
CA GLY A 58 20.21 9.54 2.07
C GLY A 58 19.20 10.06 1.06
N PHE A 59 18.01 10.50 1.48
CA PHE A 59 17.09 11.17 0.57
C PHE A 59 16.29 12.29 1.24
N VAL A 60 15.94 13.27 0.41
CA VAL A 60 14.97 14.32 0.75
C VAL A 60 13.95 14.40 -0.37
N LEU A 61 12.68 14.32 0.01
CA LEU A 61 11.55 14.52 -0.89
C LEU A 61 10.73 15.73 -0.42
N LYS A 62 10.38 16.58 -1.37
CA LYS A 62 9.43 17.68 -1.19
C LYS A 62 8.33 17.56 -2.23
N LEU A 63 7.09 17.57 -1.78
CA LEU A 63 5.92 17.49 -2.64
C LEU A 63 5.05 18.73 -2.41
N SER A 64 4.64 19.37 -3.51
CA SER A 64 3.67 20.46 -3.53
C SER A 64 2.67 20.23 -4.69
N PRO A 65 1.58 21.01 -4.78
CA PRO A 65 0.66 20.95 -5.93
C PRO A 65 1.30 21.30 -7.27
N ARG A 66 2.50 21.89 -7.25
CA ARG A 66 3.19 22.36 -8.46
C ARG A 66 4.28 21.39 -8.92
N ASP A 67 4.89 20.66 -8.00
CA ASP A 67 6.12 19.93 -8.24
C ASP A 67 6.37 18.83 -7.20
N ILE A 68 7.21 17.88 -7.59
CA ILE A 68 7.84 16.91 -6.72
C ILE A 68 9.36 17.01 -6.91
N ASP A 69 10.08 17.36 -5.85
CA ASP A 69 11.55 17.49 -5.82
C ASP A 69 12.12 16.35 -4.99
N VAL A 70 12.94 15.52 -5.62
CA VAL A 70 13.62 14.39 -4.99
C VAL A 70 15.12 14.57 -5.12
N ARG A 71 15.80 14.45 -3.99
CA ARG A 71 17.26 14.49 -3.90
C ARG A 71 17.74 13.23 -3.23
N ILE A 72 18.68 12.56 -3.90
CA ILE A 72 19.32 11.33 -3.42
C ILE A 72 20.79 11.65 -3.16
N ASP A 73 21.23 11.40 -1.94
CA ASP A 73 22.63 11.34 -1.56
C ASP A 73 23.07 9.88 -1.76
N GLU A 74 23.80 9.62 -2.85
CA GLU A 74 24.15 8.24 -3.26
C GLU A 74 25.04 7.52 -2.25
N GLU A 75 25.83 8.26 -1.47
CA GLU A 75 26.70 7.70 -0.43
C GLU A 75 25.90 7.29 0.82
N ARG A 76 24.75 7.93 1.06
CA ARG A 76 23.92 7.67 2.26
C ARG A 76 22.64 6.89 1.96
N PHE A 77 22.26 6.77 0.70
CA PHE A 77 21.02 6.13 0.30
C PHE A 77 21.15 4.61 0.34
N GLY A 78 20.44 4.01 1.29
CA GLY A 78 20.56 2.58 1.57
C GLY A 78 21.81 2.23 2.37
N ASP A 79 22.20 0.97 2.26
CA ASP A 79 23.48 0.50 2.76
C ASP A 79 24.50 0.55 1.61
N PRO A 80 25.34 1.60 1.52
CA PRO A 80 26.33 1.74 0.45
C PRO A 80 27.36 0.60 0.47
N ALA A 81 27.59 -0.06 1.60
CA ALA A 81 28.54 -1.15 1.76
C ALA A 81 27.98 -2.51 1.32
N SER A 82 26.69 -2.60 1.01
CA SER A 82 26.01 -3.86 0.70
C SER A 82 26.43 -4.52 -0.62
N GLY A 83 27.30 -3.90 -1.43
CA GLY A 83 27.73 -4.44 -2.73
C GLY A 83 26.64 -4.41 -3.81
N ASN A 84 25.48 -3.80 -3.53
CA ASN A 84 24.39 -3.64 -4.48
C ASN A 84 24.33 -2.19 -4.97
N PRO A 85 24.43 -1.90 -6.28
CA PRO A 85 24.38 -0.54 -6.79
C PRO A 85 22.98 0.08 -6.67
N ILE A 86 22.92 1.41 -6.76
CA ILE A 86 21.64 2.12 -6.92
C ILE A 86 21.08 1.81 -8.30
N GLU A 87 19.83 1.38 -8.33
CA GLU A 87 19.04 1.15 -9.53
C GLU A 87 18.03 2.28 -9.72
N ARG A 88 17.88 2.67 -10.98
CA ARG A 88 16.91 3.69 -11.39
C ARG A 88 16.11 3.14 -12.55
N GLN A 89 14.81 3.38 -12.52
CA GLN A 89 13.94 2.99 -13.62
C GLN A 89 12.82 3.99 -13.79
N THR A 90 12.51 4.22 -15.06
CA THR A 90 11.37 4.99 -15.51
C THR A 90 10.39 4.03 -16.19
N ILE A 91 9.13 4.07 -15.77
CA ILE A 91 8.05 3.28 -16.33
C ILE A 91 7.02 4.25 -16.92
N ASP A 92 6.81 4.17 -18.23
CA ASP A 92 5.72 4.90 -18.89
C ASP A 92 4.39 4.21 -18.59
N LEU A 93 3.46 4.96 -18.01
CA LEU A 93 2.11 4.52 -17.63
C LEU A 93 1.08 4.86 -18.70
N THR A 94 1.47 5.62 -19.72
CA THR A 94 0.56 6.09 -20.76
C THR A 94 -0.05 4.93 -21.53
N GLY A 95 -1.39 4.96 -21.68
CA GLY A 95 -2.13 3.92 -22.38
C GLY A 95 -2.20 2.55 -21.66
N ARG A 96 -1.62 2.42 -20.46
CA ARG A 96 -1.75 1.20 -19.66
C ARG A 96 -3.11 1.16 -18.95
N THR A 97 -3.75 0.00 -18.94
CA THR A 97 -4.94 -0.23 -18.11
C THR A 97 -4.52 -0.35 -16.64
N LEU A 98 -4.88 0.66 -15.86
CA LEU A 98 -4.48 0.80 -14.46
C LEU A 98 -5.71 0.96 -13.57
N ARG A 99 -5.61 0.53 -12.30
CA ARG A 99 -6.69 0.73 -11.33
C ARG A 99 -6.94 2.24 -11.12
N PRO A 100 -8.20 2.70 -11.09
CA PRO A 100 -8.53 4.10 -10.85
C PRO A 100 -8.38 4.45 -9.36
N PHE A 101 -8.18 5.73 -9.04
CA PHE A 101 -8.19 6.24 -7.68
C PHE A 101 -9.62 6.58 -7.25
N GLU A 102 -10.07 6.07 -6.11
CA GLU A 102 -11.39 6.39 -5.55
C GLU A 102 -11.23 7.53 -4.55
N CYS A 103 -11.80 8.70 -4.85
CA CYS A 103 -11.66 9.89 -4.04
C CYS A 103 -13.01 10.45 -3.59
N LYS A 104 -12.98 11.30 -2.56
CA LYS A 104 -14.19 11.96 -2.02
C LYS A 104 -14.93 12.75 -3.10
N ASN A 105 -14.23 13.40 -4.02
CA ASN A 105 -14.86 14.19 -5.09
C ASN A 105 -14.95 13.44 -6.43
N GLY A 106 -14.82 12.10 -6.43
CA GLY A 106 -15.00 11.27 -7.62
C GLY A 106 -13.89 10.27 -7.86
N THR A 107 -14.06 9.47 -8.90
CA THR A 107 -13.08 8.46 -9.33
C THR A 107 -12.18 9.05 -10.41
N TYR A 108 -10.88 8.85 -10.28
CA TYR A 108 -9.87 9.34 -11.21
C TYR A 108 -9.14 8.21 -11.93
N THR A 109 -9.19 8.23 -13.25
CA THR A 109 -8.53 7.24 -14.11
C THR A 109 -7.29 7.84 -14.72
N ILE A 110 -6.15 7.16 -14.64
CA ILE A 110 -4.89 7.62 -15.24
C ILE A 110 -5.03 7.66 -16.77
N LYS A 111 -4.70 8.81 -17.35
CA LYS A 111 -4.67 9.03 -18.81
C LYS A 111 -3.25 8.96 -19.35
N THR A 112 -2.35 9.70 -18.71
CA THR A 112 -0.92 9.69 -19.00
C THR A 112 -0.16 9.68 -17.69
N GLY A 113 1.07 9.17 -17.69
CA GLY A 113 1.94 9.35 -16.55
C GLY A 113 3.26 8.61 -16.66
N THR A 114 4.17 8.98 -15.79
CA THR A 114 5.49 8.38 -15.67
C THR A 114 5.73 8.04 -14.20
N PHE A 115 6.28 6.85 -13.97
CA PHE A 115 6.80 6.44 -12.68
C PHE A 115 8.31 6.39 -12.74
N GLU A 116 8.95 7.29 -12.01
CA GLU A 116 10.38 7.24 -11.76
C GLU A 116 10.60 6.65 -10.39
N ARG A 117 11.44 5.61 -10.31
CA ARG A 117 11.83 5.01 -9.04
C ARG A 117 13.33 4.84 -8.93
N THR A 118 13.83 5.07 -7.73
CA THR A 118 15.21 4.86 -7.31
C THR A 118 15.21 3.93 -6.11
N TRP A 119 16.00 2.86 -6.17
CA TRP A 119 16.10 1.87 -5.10
C TRP A 119 17.47 1.20 -5.14
N ARG A 120 17.76 0.35 -4.16
CA ARG A 120 18.89 -0.57 -4.16
C ARG A 120 18.31 -1.99 -4.05
N ILE A 121 18.93 -3.07 -4.49
CA ILE A 121 18.37 -4.42 -4.24
C ILE A 121 19.44 -5.26 -3.60
N SER A 122 19.23 -5.73 -2.37
CA SER A 122 19.98 -6.91 -1.94
C SER A 122 19.25 -8.13 -2.49
N GLN A 123 19.75 -8.69 -3.59
CA GLN A 123 19.13 -9.86 -4.25
C GLN A 123 19.18 -11.12 -3.37
N PHE A 124 20.01 -11.12 -2.32
CA PHE A 124 20.29 -12.27 -1.48
C PHE A 124 19.70 -12.17 -0.06
N ALA A 125 19.22 -10.99 0.36
CA ALA A 125 18.63 -10.82 1.68
C ALA A 125 17.14 -11.18 1.66
N LYS A 126 16.81 -12.37 2.17
CA LYS A 126 15.42 -12.75 2.44
C LYS A 126 14.80 -11.72 3.39
N ARG A 127 13.58 -11.28 3.10
CA ARG A 127 12.76 -10.54 4.07
C ARG A 127 12.61 -11.41 5.32
N PRO A 128 12.73 -10.84 6.53
CA PRO A 128 12.31 -11.58 7.70
C PRO A 128 10.80 -11.82 7.56
N LEU A 129 10.31 -12.87 8.21
CA LEU A 129 8.88 -13.09 8.33
C LEU A 129 8.20 -11.77 8.76
N PRO A 130 7.00 -11.49 8.24
CA PRO A 130 6.06 -12.47 7.72
C PRO A 130 5.96 -12.48 6.18
N TYR A 131 6.80 -11.72 5.47
CA TYR A 131 6.87 -11.74 4.01
C TYR A 131 7.25 -13.14 3.49
N THR A 132 6.45 -13.68 2.57
CA THR A 132 6.67 -15.01 1.99
C THR A 132 7.75 -14.98 0.92
N GLU A 133 8.29 -16.16 0.55
CA GLU A 133 9.16 -16.26 -0.63
C GLU A 133 8.43 -15.86 -1.93
N GLY A 134 7.13 -16.15 -2.02
CA GLY A 134 6.28 -15.68 -3.10
C GLY A 134 6.14 -14.15 -3.16
N PHE A 135 6.19 -13.46 -2.02
CA PHE A 135 6.20 -11.99 -1.99
C PHE A 135 7.51 -11.42 -2.55
N ALA A 136 8.65 -11.97 -2.13
CA ALA A 136 9.96 -11.59 -2.65
C ALA A 136 10.07 -11.77 -4.17
N THR A 137 9.54 -12.88 -4.69
CA THR A 137 9.54 -13.20 -6.13
C THR A 137 8.49 -12.40 -6.91
N GLY A 138 7.30 -12.17 -6.34
CA GLY A 138 6.17 -11.49 -6.99
C GLY A 138 6.24 -9.97 -6.96
N SER A 139 7.18 -9.40 -6.20
CA SER A 139 7.40 -7.95 -6.13
C SER A 139 8.89 -7.61 -6.18
N PRO A 140 9.57 -7.96 -7.29
CA PRO A 140 10.98 -7.64 -7.47
C PRO A 140 11.16 -6.11 -7.44
N GLY A 141 12.02 -5.65 -6.53
CA GLY A 141 12.28 -4.21 -6.33
C GLY A 141 11.59 -3.57 -5.12
N ILE A 142 10.90 -4.33 -4.26
CA ILE A 142 10.50 -3.83 -2.93
C ILE A 142 11.68 -3.81 -1.95
N PHE A 143 12.82 -4.42 -2.27
CA PHE A 143 14.02 -4.45 -1.43
C PHE A 143 14.62 -3.04 -1.26
N THR A 144 15.04 -2.67 -0.04
CA THR A 144 15.80 -1.44 0.33
C THR A 144 14.99 -0.14 0.51
N PRO A 145 15.60 0.96 1.04
CA PRO A 145 14.99 2.27 0.91
C PRO A 145 14.66 2.56 -0.55
N PHE A 146 13.37 2.79 -0.77
CA PHE A 146 12.76 3.00 -2.06
C PHE A 146 12.28 4.45 -2.13
N VAL A 147 12.57 5.13 -3.23
CA VAL A 147 12.05 6.47 -3.52
C VAL A 147 11.43 6.47 -4.90
N GLY A 148 10.12 6.65 -4.93
CA GLY A 148 9.29 6.68 -6.13
C GLY A 148 8.55 8.00 -6.29
N VAL A 149 8.44 8.46 -7.53
CA VAL A 149 7.65 9.63 -7.91
C VAL A 149 6.80 9.32 -9.13
N LEU A 150 5.53 9.69 -9.02
CA LEU A 150 4.54 9.56 -10.07
C LEU A 150 4.05 10.93 -10.47
N GLU A 151 4.10 11.22 -11.76
CA GLU A 151 3.54 12.42 -12.34
C GLU A 151 2.77 12.09 -13.60
N GLY A 152 1.63 12.76 -13.80
CA GLY A 152 0.85 12.59 -15.02
C GLY A 152 -0.47 13.31 -14.99
N THR A 153 -1.40 12.80 -15.80
CA THR A 153 -2.77 13.29 -15.86
C THR A 153 -3.78 12.18 -15.58
N VAL A 154 -4.86 12.55 -14.91
CA VAL A 154 -6.04 11.71 -14.71
C VAL A 154 -7.27 12.36 -15.31
N THR A 155 -8.29 11.56 -15.58
CA THR A 155 -9.62 12.01 -15.97
C THR A 155 -10.60 11.68 -14.86
N ASP A 156 -11.51 12.61 -14.53
CA ASP A 156 -12.61 12.37 -13.61
C ASP A 156 -13.88 11.83 -14.29
N ALA A 157 -14.92 11.56 -13.49
CA ALA A 157 -16.17 11.02 -13.99
C ALA A 157 -16.89 11.95 -14.99
N GLU A 158 -16.61 13.26 -14.95
CA GLU A 158 -17.16 14.25 -15.88
C GLU A 158 -16.26 14.48 -17.11
N GLY A 159 -15.18 13.71 -17.26
CA GLY A 159 -14.26 13.82 -18.40
C GLY A 159 -13.24 14.96 -18.28
N ARG A 160 -13.16 15.65 -17.14
CA ARG A 160 -12.18 16.73 -16.93
C ARG A 160 -10.81 16.13 -16.67
N THR A 161 -9.78 16.78 -17.21
CA THR A 161 -8.39 16.36 -17.01
C THR A 161 -7.78 17.11 -15.83
N LEU A 162 -7.17 16.37 -14.89
CA LEU A 162 -6.42 16.91 -13.75
C LEU A 162 -4.97 16.45 -13.84
N ARG A 163 -4.03 17.24 -13.30
CA ARG A 163 -2.66 16.78 -13.05
C ARG A 163 -2.63 16.00 -11.74
N PHE A 164 -1.82 14.96 -11.67
CA PHE A 164 -1.50 14.31 -10.40
C PHE A 164 0.01 14.25 -10.16
N LEU A 165 0.37 14.35 -8.89
CA LEU A 165 1.74 14.29 -8.36
C LEU A 165 1.69 13.39 -7.14
N ILE A 166 2.44 12.29 -7.13
CA ILE A 166 2.42 11.30 -6.04
C ILE A 166 3.86 10.95 -5.67
N SER A 167 4.18 11.04 -4.39
CA SER A 167 5.39 10.46 -3.81
C SER A 167 5.07 9.10 -3.20
N ASP A 168 5.88 8.10 -3.52
CA ASP A 168 5.88 6.78 -2.88
C ASP A 168 7.24 6.54 -2.24
N LEU A 169 7.24 6.25 -0.96
CA LEU A 169 8.45 6.06 -0.19
C LEU A 169 8.30 4.79 0.61
N VAL A 170 9.38 4.02 0.71
CA VAL A 170 9.46 2.91 1.66
C VAL A 170 10.80 3.01 2.38
N GLN A 171 10.75 3.06 3.71
CA GLN A 171 11.90 2.90 4.57
C GLN A 171 11.74 1.60 5.34
N GLU A 172 12.73 0.73 5.24
CA GLU A 172 12.75 -0.53 5.95
C GLU A 172 14.08 -0.71 6.65
N VAL A 173 14.03 -1.22 7.87
CA VAL A 173 15.19 -1.34 8.74
C VAL A 173 15.15 -2.71 9.39
N MET A 174 16.22 -3.47 9.17
CA MET A 174 16.52 -4.65 9.98
C MET A 174 17.30 -4.20 11.22
N THR A 175 16.86 -4.67 12.38
CA THR A 175 17.54 -4.48 13.66
C THR A 175 17.87 -5.84 14.28
N ALA A 176 18.69 -5.85 15.33
CA ALA A 176 18.97 -7.09 16.07
C ALA A 176 17.70 -7.72 16.70
N ASP A 177 16.67 -6.91 16.91
CA ASP A 177 15.44 -7.27 17.61
C ASP A 177 14.28 -7.57 16.67
N GLY A 178 14.46 -7.34 15.36
CA GLY A 178 13.42 -7.59 14.36
C GLY A 178 13.44 -6.61 13.19
N PHE A 179 12.28 -6.38 12.60
CA PHE A 179 12.13 -5.61 11.37
C PHE A 179 11.07 -4.53 11.50
N SER A 180 11.36 -3.36 10.93
CA SER A 180 10.42 -2.25 10.89
C SER A 180 10.34 -1.67 9.48
N ALA A 181 9.13 -1.28 9.07
CA ALA A 181 8.87 -0.58 7.82
C ALA A 181 8.02 0.68 8.06
N THR A 182 8.26 1.71 7.24
CA THR A 182 7.38 2.88 7.10
C THR A 182 7.26 3.23 5.64
N ALA A 183 6.02 3.18 5.14
CA ALA A 183 5.69 3.39 3.75
C ALA A 183 4.71 4.55 3.60
N PRO A 184 5.20 5.81 3.57
CA PRO A 184 4.34 6.95 3.35
C PRO A 184 4.11 7.22 1.86
N ILE A 185 2.83 7.30 1.49
CA ILE A 185 2.39 7.67 0.16
C ILE A 185 1.58 8.96 0.27
N HIS A 186 2.01 9.98 -0.47
CA HIS A 186 1.35 11.28 -0.48
C HIS A 186 1.14 11.72 -1.91
N GLY A 187 0.08 12.47 -2.17
CA GLY A 187 -0.18 12.94 -3.51
C GLY A 187 -1.23 14.02 -3.59
N PHE A 188 -1.24 14.73 -4.70
CA PHE A 188 -2.20 15.78 -5.01
C PHE A 188 -2.82 15.55 -6.38
N PHE A 189 -4.13 15.73 -6.46
CA PHE A 189 -4.88 15.85 -7.70
C PHE A 189 -5.23 17.33 -7.89
N VAL A 190 -4.74 17.92 -8.97
CA VAL A 190 -4.68 19.37 -9.17
C VAL A 190 -5.44 19.74 -10.44
N ASP A 191 -6.41 20.65 -10.31
CA ASP A 191 -7.17 21.15 -11.46
C ASP A 191 -6.35 22.12 -12.33
N GLU A 192 -6.91 22.50 -13.48
CA GLU A 192 -6.32 23.46 -14.42
C GLU A 192 -5.99 24.84 -13.80
N LYS A 193 -6.64 25.18 -12.67
CA LYS A 193 -6.44 26.44 -11.93
C LYS A 193 -5.36 26.31 -10.85
N GLY A 194 -4.68 25.15 -10.77
CA GLY A 194 -3.66 24.87 -9.78
C GLY A 194 -4.23 24.56 -8.38
N ARG A 195 -5.52 24.26 -8.25
CA ARG A 195 -6.16 23.96 -6.96
C ARG A 195 -6.14 22.46 -6.70
N VAL A 196 -5.75 22.08 -5.49
CA VAL A 196 -5.85 20.68 -5.04
C VAL A 196 -7.33 20.32 -4.84
N ARG A 197 -7.82 19.38 -5.64
CA ARG A 197 -9.17 18.82 -5.57
C ARG A 197 -9.23 17.72 -4.52
N ASP A 198 -8.27 16.82 -4.59
CA ASP A 198 -8.13 15.71 -3.66
C ASP A 198 -6.67 15.42 -3.36
N ARG A 199 -6.42 14.66 -2.29
CA ARG A 199 -5.09 14.27 -1.85
C ARG A 199 -5.02 12.82 -1.43
N ILE A 200 -3.83 12.26 -1.56
CA ILE A 200 -3.43 11.03 -0.90
C ILE A 200 -2.57 11.44 0.31
N SER A 201 -2.83 10.83 1.46
CA SER A 201 -2.00 10.94 2.67
C SER A 201 -2.19 9.65 3.44
N LEU A 202 -1.31 8.70 3.15
CA LEU A 202 -1.34 7.34 3.68
C LEU A 202 0.04 7.05 4.27
N ILE A 203 0.08 6.54 5.49
CA ILE A 203 1.34 6.10 6.11
C ILE A 203 1.13 4.69 6.65
N GLY A 204 1.66 3.71 5.93
CA GLY A 204 1.77 2.33 6.40
C GLY A 204 2.92 2.17 7.36
N ARG A 205 2.70 1.40 8.44
CA ARG A 205 3.75 0.99 9.37
C ARG A 205 3.63 -0.49 9.66
N PHE A 206 4.79 -1.13 9.70
CA PHE A 206 4.90 -2.54 10.02
C PHE A 206 6.05 -2.72 11.00
N ASN A 207 5.86 -3.56 12.01
CA ASN A 207 6.93 -4.00 12.88
C ASN A 207 6.77 -5.49 13.17
N SER A 208 7.88 -6.20 13.24
CA SER A 208 7.93 -7.54 13.81
C SER A 208 9.18 -7.68 14.67
N GLY A 209 9.10 -8.57 15.65
CA GLY A 209 10.26 -9.05 16.38
C GLY A 209 11.13 -9.95 15.50
N ARG A 210 12.18 -10.50 16.09
CA ARG A 210 13.07 -11.48 15.46
C ARG A 210 12.27 -12.59 14.79
N ASP A 211 12.66 -12.97 13.58
CA ASP A 211 12.01 -14.00 12.77
C ASP A 211 10.50 -13.77 12.58
N GLY A 212 10.05 -12.50 12.57
CA GLY A 212 8.67 -12.13 12.27
C GLY A 212 7.68 -12.31 13.41
N GLN A 213 8.15 -12.58 14.63
CA GLN A 213 7.27 -12.75 15.79
C GLN A 213 6.51 -11.47 16.13
N ASN A 214 5.30 -11.61 16.67
CA ASN A 214 4.49 -10.49 17.14
C ASN A 214 4.32 -9.36 16.11
N ALA A 215 4.09 -9.73 14.85
CA ALA A 215 3.92 -8.77 13.77
C ALA A 215 2.75 -7.82 14.06
N VAL A 216 3.03 -6.52 14.06
CA VAL A 216 2.07 -5.45 14.24
C VAL A 216 2.05 -4.60 12.99
N TYR A 217 0.84 -4.27 12.56
CA TYR A 217 0.58 -3.54 11.35
C TYR A 217 -0.40 -2.39 11.60
N GLY A 218 -0.23 -1.27 10.88
CA GLY A 218 -1.15 -0.14 10.94
C GLY A 218 -1.07 0.79 9.74
N ILE A 219 -2.22 1.39 9.39
CA ILE A 219 -2.34 2.47 8.40
C ILE A 219 -2.83 3.72 9.11
N GLU A 220 -2.15 4.84 8.87
CA GLU A 220 -2.72 6.16 9.07
C GLU A 220 -3.22 6.69 7.71
N ASP A 221 -4.54 6.77 7.52
CA ASP A 221 -5.16 7.39 6.34
C ASP A 221 -5.75 8.75 6.72
N ARG A 222 -5.25 9.80 6.10
CA ARG A 222 -5.73 11.19 6.22
C ARG A 222 -6.04 11.80 4.86
N GLY A 223 -6.00 10.98 3.81
CA GLY A 223 -6.27 11.36 2.43
C GLY A 223 -7.75 11.55 2.17
N THR A 224 -8.06 12.04 0.97
CA THR A 224 -9.41 11.98 0.42
C THR A 224 -9.52 10.92 -0.68
N CYS A 225 -8.38 10.40 -1.17
CA CYS A 225 -8.27 9.34 -2.16
C CYS A 225 -7.71 8.05 -1.57
N ARG A 226 -8.23 6.91 -2.02
CA ARG A 226 -7.77 5.56 -1.69
C ARG A 226 -7.88 4.63 -2.89
N GLN A 227 -7.09 3.56 -2.89
CA GLN A 227 -7.33 2.39 -3.74
C GLN A 227 -7.40 1.15 -2.85
N ILE A 228 -8.26 0.20 -3.20
CA ILE A 228 -8.39 -1.06 -2.48
C ILE A 228 -8.17 -2.18 -3.50
N ALA A 229 -7.41 -3.21 -3.11
CA ALA A 229 -7.19 -4.39 -3.92
C ALA A 229 -7.15 -5.64 -3.04
N ASP A 230 -7.63 -6.75 -3.58
CA ASP A 230 -7.36 -8.06 -3.01
C ASP A 230 -5.95 -8.48 -3.41
N LEU A 231 -5.10 -8.74 -2.41
CA LEU A 231 -3.74 -9.20 -2.65
C LEU A 231 -3.66 -10.72 -2.45
N PRO A 232 -2.87 -11.45 -3.25
CA PRO A 232 -2.78 -12.91 -3.19
C PRO A 232 -1.76 -13.42 -2.14
N PHE A 233 -1.56 -12.70 -1.03
CA PHE A 233 -0.42 -12.92 -0.13
C PHE A 233 -0.77 -13.60 1.21
N GLY A 234 -1.98 -14.15 1.37
CA GLY A 234 -2.37 -14.97 2.52
C GLY A 234 -3.62 -14.44 3.25
N PRO A 235 -4.11 -15.14 4.29
CA PRO A 235 -5.28 -14.70 5.05
C PRO A 235 -5.13 -13.28 5.60
N GLY A 236 -6.13 -12.43 5.38
CA GLY A 236 -6.13 -11.04 5.82
C GLY A 236 -5.52 -10.06 4.81
N SER A 237 -5.05 -10.52 3.66
CA SER A 237 -4.65 -9.63 2.55
C SER A 237 -5.81 -9.30 1.60
N GLU A 238 -7.02 -9.79 1.88
CA GLU A 238 -8.23 -9.36 1.20
C GLU A 238 -8.52 -7.88 1.53
N ARG A 239 -8.96 -7.12 0.52
CA ARG A 239 -9.28 -5.70 0.60
C ARG A 239 -8.16 -4.85 1.22
N ALA A 240 -6.91 -5.21 0.96
CA ALA A 240 -5.77 -4.40 1.34
C ALA A 240 -5.91 -3.00 0.73
N VAL A 241 -5.65 -1.98 1.55
CA VAL A 241 -5.48 -0.64 1.02
C VAL A 241 -4.17 -0.66 0.23
N VAL A 242 -4.23 -0.26 -1.02
CA VAL A 242 -3.07 -0.07 -1.87
C VAL A 242 -3.12 1.36 -2.36
N THR A 243 -2.03 1.89 -2.90
CA THR A 243 -2.10 3.23 -3.46
C THR A 243 -1.34 3.34 -4.73
N GLY A 244 -2.09 3.24 -5.82
CA GLY A 244 -1.71 3.54 -7.18
C GLY A 244 -1.46 2.29 -8.04
N PRO A 245 -1.14 2.52 -9.31
CA PRO A 245 -1.20 1.50 -10.37
C PRO A 245 -0.18 0.37 -10.25
N LEU A 246 1.02 0.69 -9.76
CA LEU A 246 2.17 -0.22 -9.69
C LEU A 246 2.66 -0.43 -8.25
N PHE A 247 1.97 0.15 -7.27
CA PHE A 247 2.48 0.21 -5.90
C PHE A 247 1.75 -0.76 -4.99
N VAL A 248 2.56 -1.33 -4.12
CA VAL A 248 2.18 -2.22 -3.04
C VAL A 248 2.99 -1.60 -1.89
N LEU A 249 2.42 -0.74 -1.03
CA LEU A 249 1.70 -1.10 0.21
C LEU A 249 1.10 0.13 0.93
N PRO A 250 -0.05 0.01 1.64
CA PRO A 250 -0.02 -0.58 2.99
C PRO A 250 -1.21 -1.52 3.30
N PHE A 251 -0.92 -2.81 3.59
CA PHE A 251 -1.86 -3.94 3.86
C PHE A 251 -3.04 -3.68 4.84
N SER A 252 -4.02 -4.57 4.94
CA SER A 252 -5.06 -4.54 6.00
C SER A 252 -4.68 -5.38 7.23
N ALA A 253 -3.75 -6.32 7.06
CA ALA A 253 -3.26 -7.28 8.04
C ALA A 253 -1.80 -7.66 7.72
N PRO A 254 -1.05 -8.32 8.62
CA PRO A 254 0.25 -8.88 8.26
C PRO A 254 0.11 -9.85 7.07
N VAL A 255 1.06 -9.81 6.12
CA VAL A 255 1.22 -10.88 5.12
C VAL A 255 1.51 -12.14 5.90
N THR A 256 0.55 -13.05 6.06
CA THR A 256 0.81 -14.30 6.79
C THR A 256 1.13 -15.42 5.80
N VAL A 257 2.20 -16.17 6.07
CA VAL A 257 2.47 -17.40 5.34
C VAL A 257 1.35 -18.40 5.68
N PRO A 258 0.69 -19.04 4.71
CA PRO A 258 -0.12 -20.21 4.99
C PRO A 258 0.74 -21.24 5.73
N ARG A 259 0.31 -21.72 6.90
CA ARG A 259 1.01 -22.85 7.54
C ARG A 259 0.98 -24.01 6.55
N HIS A 260 2.15 -24.52 6.18
CA HIS A 260 2.24 -25.75 5.40
C HIS A 260 1.42 -26.82 6.15
N HIS A 261 0.40 -27.34 5.49
CA HIS A 261 -0.31 -28.55 5.89
C HIS A 261 0.42 -29.76 5.29
#